data_AF-A0A6J4UBB5-F1
#
_entry.id   AF-A0A6J4UBB5-F1
#
_cell.length_a   1.000
_cell.length_b   1.000
_cell.length_c   1.000
_cell.angle_alpha   90.00
_cell.angle_beta   90.00
_cell.angle_gamma   90.00
#
_symmetry.space_group_name_H-M   'P 1'
#
loop_
_entity.id
_entity.type
_entity.pdbx_description
1 polymer ?
#
loop_
_entity_poly.entity_id
_entity_poly.type
_entity_poly.pdbx_seq_one_letter_code
_entity_poly.pdbx_strand_id
1 'polypeptide(L)'
;FSGVIDAQSEHSLDEIRLGPDGRLYVASGGAANSAVVGLDNAPFVERSPDVRATACQDIVLTGQNFETPDFRTEDPDDTVRTGAFVPFGTETTPGQKVEAVDRCGSSILAFDPEDPEGTLEMYAWGFRHVIGFAWNEEGELFASANSYDVRGSRPVKDDAEATYRVEEGAWYGWPDYSAALEPLTDPRFDVPDSLQAPVYVGDELQDKELGFVIDHEASGLEPPDPSLVLGLHDYQSSPTKLDVAPDPWGGMAGHVFVAEWGDLAPETNPLQDERPGYRVVRIDPATGEVDPFVFNAQPGPASEQDASGEGIERPFDVKFGPDGAMYVVDYGVARVNPARAEQGQVPYEFPAETGAVWRITPPDGGAGPSDDDGTPAADGAAMVGSQGLAYTLARYPGRRSGRAERLRLLGDRGARGRGRPAPHGHRPRSHYPSARHAQDGRDFRSGRDLRVLL
;
A
#
# COMPACT_ATOMS: atom_id res chain seq x y z
N PHE A 1 -6.31 21.55 -18.13
CA PHE A 1 -6.48 20.10 -17.96
C PHE A 1 -7.93 19.84 -17.57
N SER A 2 -8.55 18.75 -18.04
CA SER A 2 -9.98 18.47 -17.85
C SER A 2 -10.28 17.13 -17.17
N GLY A 3 -9.24 16.39 -16.75
CA GLY A 3 -9.40 15.15 -15.99
C GLY A 3 -9.47 15.41 -14.48
N VAL A 4 -9.27 14.36 -13.69
CA VAL A 4 -9.10 14.45 -12.22
C VAL A 4 -7.76 15.10 -11.91
N ILE A 5 -7.78 16.33 -11.38
CA ILE A 5 -6.55 17.13 -11.20
C ILE A 5 -5.65 16.56 -10.10
N ASP A 6 -6.25 15.94 -9.09
CA ASP A 6 -5.55 15.24 -8.00
C ASP A 6 -4.63 14.15 -8.54
N ALA A 7 -5.04 13.44 -9.60
CA ALA A 7 -4.24 12.40 -10.26
C ALA A 7 -2.96 12.91 -10.97
N GLN A 8 -2.71 14.23 -10.95
CA GLN A 8 -1.44 14.80 -11.37
C GLN A 8 -0.42 14.94 -10.22
N SER A 9 -0.81 14.59 -9.00
CA SER A 9 0.04 14.52 -7.81
C SER A 9 0.70 13.15 -7.65
N GLU A 10 1.22 12.84 -6.46
CA GLU A 10 1.80 11.56 -6.10
C GLU A 10 0.83 10.37 -6.14
N HIS A 11 -0.48 10.62 -6.04
CA HIS A 11 -1.51 9.60 -6.13
C HIS A 11 -2.13 9.59 -7.53
N SER A 12 -2.34 8.40 -8.10
CA SER A 12 -2.89 8.22 -9.44
C SER A 12 -4.39 7.93 -9.43
N LEU A 13 -4.96 7.73 -10.62
CA LEU A 13 -6.15 6.88 -10.74
C LEU A 13 -5.73 5.42 -10.61
N ASP A 14 -6.46 4.65 -9.82
CA ASP A 14 -6.09 3.27 -9.48
C ASP A 14 -7.07 2.26 -10.07
N GLU A 15 -7.71 1.43 -9.24
CA GLU A 15 -8.60 0.38 -9.71
C GLU A 15 -9.75 0.96 -10.55
N ILE A 16 -10.01 0.30 -11.69
CA ILE A 16 -11.21 0.51 -12.49
C ILE A 16 -11.92 -0.83 -12.68
N ARG A 17 -13.21 -0.90 -12.35
CA ARG A 17 -14.00 -2.12 -12.49
C ARG A 17 -15.42 -1.86 -12.94
N LEU A 18 -15.95 -2.85 -13.66
CA LEU A 18 -17.38 -2.96 -13.91
C LEU A 18 -18.06 -3.47 -12.64
N GLY A 19 -19.00 -2.69 -12.11
CA GLY A 19 -19.84 -3.07 -10.99
C GLY A 19 -20.95 -4.04 -11.40
N PRO A 20 -21.62 -4.68 -10.42
CA PRO A 20 -22.72 -5.62 -10.67
C PRO A 20 -23.95 -4.97 -11.32
N ASP A 21 -24.07 -3.65 -11.25
CA ASP A 21 -25.10 -2.83 -11.88
C ASP A 21 -24.80 -2.46 -13.34
N GLY A 22 -23.63 -2.86 -13.86
CA GLY A 22 -23.19 -2.57 -15.22
C GLY A 22 -22.50 -1.21 -15.40
N ARG A 23 -22.26 -0.45 -14.32
CA ARG A 23 -21.50 0.81 -14.36
C ARG A 23 -20.01 0.57 -14.17
N LEU A 24 -19.17 1.47 -14.67
CA LEU A 24 -17.75 1.49 -14.36
C LEU A 24 -17.49 2.36 -13.15
N TYR A 25 -16.66 1.87 -12.24
CA TYR A 25 -16.18 2.56 -11.05
C TYR A 25 -14.69 2.77 -11.18
N VAL A 26 -14.18 3.93 -10.78
CA VAL A 26 -12.75 4.25 -10.76
C VAL A 26 -12.35 4.87 -9.42
N ALA A 27 -11.29 4.33 -8.83
CA ALA A 27 -10.68 4.85 -7.63
C ALA A 27 -9.73 6.02 -7.97
N SER A 28 -9.76 7.06 -7.15
CA SER A 28 -8.85 8.20 -7.22
C SER A 28 -8.31 8.56 -5.84
N GLY A 29 -6.99 8.68 -5.72
CA GLY A 29 -6.38 9.32 -4.57
C GLY A 29 -6.61 10.83 -4.54
N GLY A 30 -6.46 11.42 -3.36
CA GLY A 30 -6.44 12.87 -3.14
C GLY A 30 -5.06 13.44 -3.38
N ALA A 31 -5.01 14.69 -3.84
CA ALA A 31 -3.73 15.37 -3.99
C ALA A 31 -3.13 15.76 -2.64
N ALA A 32 -1.81 15.55 -2.52
CA ALA A 32 -1.04 15.76 -1.30
C ALA A 32 -1.43 14.85 -0.13
N ASN A 33 -0.52 14.72 0.83
CA ASN A 33 -0.72 13.87 2.01
C ASN A 33 -2.01 14.21 2.79
N SER A 34 -2.26 15.51 2.99
CA SER A 34 -3.29 16.04 3.89
C SER A 34 -3.98 17.28 3.31
N ALA A 35 -4.29 17.24 2.02
CA ALA A 35 -4.91 18.32 1.23
C ALA A 35 -4.13 19.65 1.10
N VAL A 36 -2.93 19.73 1.70
CA VAL A 36 -2.04 20.89 1.61
C VAL A 36 -0.83 20.50 0.75
N VAL A 37 -0.68 21.14 -0.40
CA VAL A 37 0.46 20.90 -1.29
C VAL A 37 1.72 21.43 -0.61
N GLY A 38 2.75 20.59 -0.46
CA GLY A 38 4.00 20.91 0.23
C GLY A 38 5.25 20.55 -0.57
N LEU A 39 6.40 20.56 0.11
CA LEU A 39 7.70 20.23 -0.50
C LEU A 39 7.76 18.81 -1.07
N ASP A 40 7.05 17.89 -0.42
CA ASP A 40 6.91 16.49 -0.83
C ASP A 40 6.21 16.33 -2.19
N ASN A 41 5.54 17.38 -2.66
CA ASN A 41 4.85 17.45 -3.94
C ASN A 41 5.64 18.23 -5.01
N ALA A 42 6.86 18.72 -4.75
CA ALA A 42 7.60 19.58 -5.67
C ALA A 42 7.73 19.04 -7.11
N PRO A 43 8.09 17.76 -7.35
CA PRO A 43 8.19 17.22 -8.71
C PRO A 43 6.85 17.19 -9.47
N PHE A 44 5.72 17.22 -8.76
CA PHE A 44 4.38 17.23 -9.33
C PHE A 44 3.95 18.66 -9.65
N VAL A 45 4.23 19.62 -8.76
CA VAL A 45 4.00 21.05 -8.97
C VAL A 45 4.78 21.58 -10.17
N GLU A 46 6.05 21.15 -10.35
CA GLU A 46 6.86 21.53 -11.51
C GLU A 46 6.22 21.13 -12.85
N ARG A 47 5.52 19.99 -12.87
CA ARG A 47 4.83 19.48 -14.07
C ARG A 47 3.42 20.04 -14.22
N SER A 48 2.72 20.26 -13.10
CA SER A 48 1.35 20.73 -13.02
C SER A 48 1.22 21.77 -11.91
N PRO A 49 1.50 23.06 -12.19
CA PRO A 49 1.47 24.11 -11.17
C PRO A 49 0.12 24.29 -10.46
N ASP A 50 -0.97 23.88 -11.11
CA ASP A 50 -2.34 23.97 -10.58
C ASP A 50 -2.76 22.75 -9.74
N VAL A 51 -1.87 21.75 -9.57
CA VAL A 51 -2.17 20.52 -8.80
C VAL A 51 -2.55 20.89 -7.36
N ARG A 52 -3.63 20.27 -6.88
CA ARG A 52 -4.22 20.51 -5.56
C ARG A 52 -5.27 19.45 -5.27
N ALA A 53 -5.60 19.30 -3.99
CA ALA A 53 -6.77 18.53 -3.59
C ALA A 53 -8.05 19.16 -4.14
N THR A 54 -9.04 18.35 -4.48
CA THR A 54 -10.38 18.81 -4.85
C THR A 54 -11.46 18.23 -3.93
N ALA A 55 -12.62 18.89 -3.88
CA ALA A 55 -13.75 18.47 -3.07
C ALA A 55 -14.88 17.94 -3.96
N CYS A 56 -15.56 16.88 -3.50
CA CYS A 56 -16.73 16.32 -4.20
C CYS A 56 -18.04 17.00 -3.82
N GLN A 57 -18.01 17.89 -2.82
CA GLN A 57 -19.10 18.78 -2.45
C GLN A 57 -18.53 20.15 -2.09
N ASP A 58 -19.40 21.16 -1.99
CA ASP A 58 -18.99 22.46 -1.50
C ASP A 58 -18.52 22.34 -0.04
N ILE A 59 -17.33 22.85 0.24
CA ILE A 59 -16.78 22.89 1.59
C ILE A 59 -16.37 24.31 1.96
N VAL A 60 -16.32 24.56 3.27
CA VAL A 60 -15.86 25.81 3.87
C VAL A 60 -14.57 25.53 4.62
N LEU A 61 -13.53 26.34 4.40
CA LEU A 61 -12.22 26.15 5.01
C LEU A 61 -12.08 26.95 6.30
N THR A 62 -11.28 26.41 7.24
CA THR A 62 -10.88 27.11 8.47
C THR A 62 -9.85 28.21 8.19
N GLY A 63 -9.18 28.18 7.02
CA GLY A 63 -8.24 29.21 6.58
C GLY A 63 -6.82 29.05 7.13
N GLN A 64 -6.44 27.84 7.57
CA GLN A 64 -5.07 27.53 7.97
C GLN A 64 -4.12 27.49 6.76
N ASN A 65 -2.97 28.12 6.90
CA ASN A 65 -1.92 28.16 5.89
C ASN A 65 -0.57 27.73 6.47
N PHE A 66 0.11 26.84 5.76
CA PHE A 66 1.34 26.19 6.22
C PHE A 66 2.54 26.79 5.50
N GLU A 67 3.50 27.31 6.26
CA GLU A 67 4.68 27.99 5.74
C GLU A 67 5.81 26.99 5.49
N THR A 68 6.30 26.94 4.25
CA THR A 68 7.38 26.06 3.82
C THR A 68 8.34 26.80 2.88
N PRO A 69 9.61 26.35 2.74
CA PRO A 69 10.51 26.86 1.72
C PRO A 69 9.88 26.89 0.32
N ASP A 70 10.12 27.95 -0.45
CA ASP A 70 9.66 28.03 -1.84
C ASP A 70 10.67 27.37 -2.78
N PHE A 71 10.46 26.09 -3.11
CA PHE A 71 11.34 25.35 -4.02
C PHE A 71 11.36 25.89 -5.46
N ARG A 72 10.53 26.89 -5.79
CA ARG A 72 10.48 27.51 -7.13
C ARG A 72 11.47 28.67 -7.26
N THR A 73 12.11 29.09 -6.17
CA THR A 73 13.06 30.21 -6.17
C THR A 73 14.48 29.73 -5.87
N GLU A 74 15.48 30.54 -6.26
CA GLU A 74 16.90 30.21 -6.02
C GLU A 74 17.35 30.54 -4.60
N ASP A 75 16.58 31.35 -3.87
CA ASP A 75 16.91 31.78 -2.51
C ASP A 75 16.46 30.71 -1.50
N PRO A 76 17.39 30.01 -0.82
CA PRO A 76 17.05 28.93 0.10
C PRO A 76 16.31 29.41 1.36
N ASP A 77 16.31 30.72 1.63
CA ASP A 77 15.62 31.32 2.78
C ASP A 77 14.22 31.84 2.41
N ASP A 78 13.83 31.77 1.14
CA ASP A 78 12.51 32.20 0.68
C ASP A 78 11.44 31.18 1.09
N THR A 79 10.31 31.68 1.59
CA THR A 79 9.21 30.85 2.08
C THR A 79 7.90 31.28 1.45
N VAL A 80 6.99 30.32 1.39
CA VAL A 80 5.63 30.53 0.90
C VAL A 80 4.64 29.81 1.79
N ARG A 81 3.42 30.33 1.85
CA ARG A 81 2.30 29.76 2.58
C ARG A 81 1.33 29.09 1.62
N THR A 82 0.87 27.91 2.01
CA THR A 82 -0.11 27.14 1.23
C THR A 82 -1.27 26.72 2.13
N GLY A 83 -2.50 26.99 1.70
CA GLY A 83 -3.72 26.48 2.36
C GLY A 83 -4.18 25.14 1.80
N ALA A 84 -5.22 24.57 2.42
CA ALA A 84 -5.82 23.32 1.94
C ALA A 84 -6.64 23.54 0.65
N PHE A 85 -6.70 22.52 -0.22
CA PHE A 85 -7.50 22.51 -1.46
C PHE A 85 -7.16 23.61 -2.48
N VAL A 86 -5.97 24.21 -2.38
CA VAL A 86 -5.46 25.22 -3.31
C VAL A 86 -4.05 24.87 -3.80
N PRO A 87 -3.59 25.40 -4.95
CA PRO A 87 -2.26 25.10 -5.47
C PRO A 87 -1.14 25.62 -4.55
N PHE A 88 0.06 25.04 -4.68
CA PHE A 88 1.23 25.43 -3.90
C PHE A 88 1.51 26.95 -3.96
N GLY A 89 1.69 27.54 -2.78
CA GLY A 89 1.93 28.97 -2.60
C GLY A 89 0.68 29.84 -2.71
N THR A 90 -0.51 29.25 -2.61
CA THR A 90 -1.79 29.97 -2.52
C THR A 90 -2.31 29.89 -1.10
N GLU A 91 -2.61 31.04 -0.51
CA GLU A 91 -3.22 31.12 0.82
C GLU A 91 -4.74 31.02 0.75
N THR A 92 -5.32 30.52 1.85
CA THR A 92 -6.76 30.45 2.09
C THR A 92 -7.15 31.34 3.26
N THR A 93 -8.42 31.71 3.34
CA THR A 93 -8.96 32.55 4.42
C THR A 93 -10.08 31.85 5.18
N PRO A 94 -10.31 32.14 6.47
CA PRO A 94 -11.44 31.59 7.21
C PRO A 94 -12.78 31.86 6.50
N GLY A 95 -13.61 30.82 6.39
CA GLY A 95 -14.91 30.92 5.72
C GLY A 95 -14.82 30.91 4.19
N GLN A 96 -13.63 30.70 3.60
CA GLN A 96 -13.47 30.54 2.17
C GLN A 96 -14.21 29.28 1.71
N LYS A 97 -15.01 29.43 0.66
CA LYS A 97 -15.69 28.31 0.01
C LYS A 97 -14.80 27.69 -1.07
N VAL A 98 -14.78 26.37 -1.10
CA VAL A 98 -14.25 25.58 -2.22
C VAL A 98 -15.44 24.88 -2.86
N GLU A 99 -15.64 25.12 -4.15
CA GLU A 99 -16.75 24.53 -4.90
C GLU A 99 -16.48 23.06 -5.22
N ALA A 100 -17.53 22.25 -5.21
CA ALA A 100 -17.51 20.87 -5.66
C ALA A 100 -17.05 20.75 -7.12
N VAL A 101 -16.41 19.63 -7.46
CA VAL A 101 -16.16 19.25 -8.85
C VAL A 101 -16.57 17.81 -9.11
N ASP A 102 -17.11 17.53 -10.30
CA ASP A 102 -17.54 16.16 -10.68
C ASP A 102 -16.37 15.17 -10.77
N ARG A 103 -15.17 15.68 -11.07
CA ARG A 103 -13.91 14.93 -11.18
C ARG A 103 -13.04 15.17 -9.95
N CYS A 104 -13.60 14.93 -8.78
CA CYS A 104 -12.90 15.10 -7.52
C CYS A 104 -11.95 13.94 -7.25
N GLY A 105 -10.80 14.21 -6.64
CA GLY A 105 -9.94 13.18 -6.06
C GLY A 105 -10.51 12.63 -4.76
N SER A 106 -9.73 11.80 -4.07
CA SER A 106 -10.12 11.22 -2.77
C SER A 106 -11.46 10.49 -2.82
N SER A 107 -11.73 9.80 -3.93
CA SER A 107 -13.07 9.34 -4.28
C SER A 107 -13.08 8.02 -5.03
N ILE A 108 -14.26 7.40 -5.02
CA ILE A 108 -14.65 6.43 -6.03
C ILE A 108 -15.67 7.14 -6.92
N LEU A 109 -15.38 7.27 -8.21
CA LEU A 109 -16.28 7.82 -9.20
C LEU A 109 -16.97 6.69 -9.96
N ALA A 110 -18.21 6.89 -10.40
CA ALA A 110 -18.98 5.92 -11.17
C ALA A 110 -19.55 6.55 -12.45
N PHE A 111 -19.63 5.78 -13.53
CA PHE A 111 -20.17 6.22 -14.82
C PHE A 111 -20.72 5.06 -15.65
N ASP A 112 -21.64 5.35 -16.56
CA ASP A 112 -22.09 4.42 -17.59
C ASP A 112 -20.98 4.28 -18.66
N PRO A 113 -20.49 3.05 -18.96
CA PRO A 113 -19.48 2.84 -20.01
C PRO A 113 -19.91 3.34 -21.41
N GLU A 114 -21.21 3.43 -21.69
CA GLU A 114 -21.74 3.91 -22.98
C GLU A 114 -21.84 5.44 -23.06
N ASP A 115 -21.85 6.14 -21.93
CA ASP A 115 -21.74 7.62 -21.86
C ASP A 115 -20.86 8.08 -20.67
N PRO A 116 -19.54 7.81 -20.70
CA PRO A 116 -18.68 8.04 -19.54
C PRO A 116 -18.64 9.49 -19.07
N GLU A 117 -18.61 10.44 -20.02
CA GLU A 117 -18.48 11.87 -19.71
C GLU A 117 -19.82 12.48 -19.27
N GLY A 118 -20.95 12.00 -19.80
CA GLY A 118 -22.28 12.53 -19.48
C GLY A 118 -22.88 11.98 -18.19
N THR A 119 -22.33 10.89 -17.66
CA THR A 119 -22.87 10.15 -16.50
C THR A 119 -21.89 9.98 -15.35
N LEU A 120 -20.72 10.62 -15.43
CA LEU A 120 -19.75 10.61 -14.35
C LEU A 120 -20.32 11.29 -13.11
N GLU A 121 -20.32 10.57 -12.00
CA GLU A 121 -20.71 11.09 -10.70
C GLU A 121 -19.81 10.52 -9.60
N MET A 122 -19.78 11.22 -8.46
CA MET A 122 -19.15 10.71 -7.25
C MET A 122 -20.03 9.61 -6.64
N TYR A 123 -19.44 8.44 -6.39
CA TYR A 123 -20.09 7.35 -5.67
C TYR A 123 -19.82 7.42 -4.17
N ALA A 124 -18.56 7.63 -3.75
CA ALA A 124 -18.17 7.87 -2.37
C ALA A 124 -16.88 8.71 -2.34
N TRP A 125 -16.60 9.42 -1.24
CA TRP A 125 -15.44 10.31 -1.18
C TRP A 125 -14.90 10.54 0.24
N GLY A 126 -13.79 11.29 0.35
CA GLY A 126 -13.10 11.49 1.63
C GLY A 126 -12.17 10.36 2.01
N PHE A 127 -11.70 9.57 1.06
CA PHE A 127 -10.57 8.65 1.26
C PHE A 127 -9.27 9.41 1.00
N ARG A 128 -8.20 9.19 1.76
CA ARG A 128 -6.90 9.76 1.37
C ARG A 128 -6.44 9.19 0.02
N HIS A 129 -6.32 7.86 -0.07
CA HIS A 129 -5.86 7.18 -1.26
C HIS A 129 -6.48 5.79 -1.37
N VAL A 130 -7.69 5.71 -1.95
CA VAL A 130 -8.31 4.42 -2.27
C VAL A 130 -7.58 3.80 -3.46
N ILE A 131 -7.06 2.58 -3.29
CA ILE A 131 -6.25 1.90 -4.32
C ILE A 131 -7.03 0.80 -5.01
N GLY A 132 -7.79 0.02 -4.25
CA GLY A 132 -8.52 -1.12 -4.78
C GLY A 132 -9.86 -1.32 -4.12
N PHE A 133 -10.76 -1.95 -4.84
CA PHE A 133 -12.08 -2.29 -4.36
C PHE A 133 -12.62 -3.56 -5.04
N ALA A 134 -13.55 -4.22 -4.37
CA ALA A 134 -14.24 -5.40 -4.87
C ALA A 134 -15.64 -5.50 -4.27
N TRP A 135 -16.55 -6.13 -5.01
CA TRP A 135 -17.87 -6.50 -4.51
C TRP A 135 -17.87 -7.94 -4.04
N ASN A 136 -18.66 -8.25 -3.01
CA ASN A 136 -19.10 -9.62 -2.77
C ASN A 136 -20.31 -9.99 -3.65
N GLU A 137 -20.78 -11.23 -3.51
CA GLU A 137 -21.91 -11.74 -4.29
C GLU A 137 -23.24 -11.07 -3.90
N GLU A 138 -23.32 -10.51 -2.68
CA GLU A 138 -24.45 -9.74 -2.18
C GLU A 138 -24.49 -8.30 -2.72
N GLY A 139 -23.43 -7.84 -3.38
CA GLY A 139 -23.31 -6.49 -3.92
C GLY A 139 -22.81 -5.43 -2.93
N GLU A 140 -22.29 -5.84 -1.77
CA GLU A 140 -21.57 -4.94 -0.86
C GLU A 140 -20.20 -4.61 -1.46
N LEU A 141 -19.86 -3.32 -1.50
CA LEU A 141 -18.57 -2.84 -1.97
C LEU A 141 -17.59 -2.71 -0.80
N PHE A 142 -16.39 -3.27 -0.96
CA PHE A 142 -15.28 -3.07 -0.04
C PHE A 142 -14.14 -2.34 -0.73
N ALA A 143 -13.48 -1.41 -0.05
CA ALA A 143 -12.35 -0.65 -0.59
C ALA A 143 -11.22 -0.52 0.42
N SER A 144 -9.99 -0.70 -0.03
CA SER A 144 -8.79 -0.45 0.75
C SER A 144 -8.25 0.94 0.43
N ALA A 145 -7.75 1.63 1.46
CA ALA A 145 -7.12 2.93 1.29
C ALA A 145 -5.84 3.06 2.12
N ASN A 146 -4.89 3.84 1.60
CA ASN A 146 -3.70 4.22 2.34
C ASN A 146 -3.94 5.49 3.17
N SER A 147 -3.53 5.46 4.42
CA SER A 147 -3.65 6.52 5.42
C SER A 147 -2.49 7.51 5.35
N TYR A 148 -2.42 8.49 6.27
CA TYR A 148 -1.44 9.57 6.19
C TYR A 148 0.01 9.14 6.44
N ASP A 149 0.92 9.96 5.91
CA ASP A 149 2.36 9.85 6.10
C ASP A 149 2.90 10.93 7.07
N VAL A 150 4.09 10.70 7.63
CA VAL A 150 4.84 11.69 8.44
C VAL A 150 5.72 12.53 7.50
N ARG A 151 5.07 13.21 6.54
CA ARG A 151 5.70 14.10 5.56
C ARG A 151 4.79 15.24 5.11
N GLY A 152 5.38 16.17 4.37
CA GLY A 152 4.69 17.32 3.80
C GLY A 152 4.43 18.42 4.84
N SER A 153 3.60 19.39 4.48
CA SER A 153 3.37 20.59 5.30
C SER A 153 2.43 20.35 6.49
N ARG A 154 1.55 19.33 6.38
CA ARG A 154 0.61 18.90 7.43
C ARG A 154 0.73 17.38 7.65
N PRO A 155 1.86 16.92 8.23
CA PRO A 155 2.11 15.50 8.47
C PRO A 155 1.23 14.96 9.60
N VAL A 156 0.98 13.66 9.58
CA VAL A 156 0.16 12.95 10.58
C VAL A 156 0.90 11.65 10.92
N LYS A 157 1.03 11.30 12.20
CA LYS A 157 1.59 10.00 12.63
C LYS A 157 0.52 9.10 13.20
N ASP A 158 0.87 7.83 13.39
CA ASP A 158 0.07 6.83 14.12
C ASP A 158 -1.35 6.65 13.55
N ASP A 159 -1.57 6.96 12.27
CA ASP A 159 -2.83 6.69 11.60
C ASP A 159 -2.80 5.28 11.02
N ALA A 160 -3.56 4.36 11.60
CA ALA A 160 -3.71 3.01 11.06
C ALA A 160 -4.12 3.04 9.58
N GLU A 161 -3.95 1.91 8.91
CA GLU A 161 -4.44 1.73 7.55
C GLU A 161 -5.85 1.10 7.59
N ALA A 162 -6.67 1.22 6.55
CA ALA A 162 -8.05 0.71 6.62
C ALA A 162 -8.54 0.07 5.31
N THR A 163 -9.36 -0.97 5.49
CA THR A 163 -10.35 -1.41 4.51
C THR A 163 -11.74 -0.99 5.02
N TYR A 164 -12.58 -0.51 4.11
CA TYR A 164 -13.91 -0.01 4.41
C TYR A 164 -15.00 -0.83 3.73
N ARG A 165 -16.19 -0.84 4.35
CA ARG A 165 -17.46 -0.99 3.66
C ARG A 165 -17.79 0.33 2.97
N VAL A 166 -18.02 0.29 1.67
CA VAL A 166 -18.31 1.48 0.89
C VAL A 166 -19.81 1.63 0.69
N GLU A 167 -20.34 2.73 1.19
CA GLU A 167 -21.73 3.14 0.96
C GLU A 167 -21.80 4.31 -0.02
N GLU A 168 -22.83 4.30 -0.88
CA GLU A 168 -23.08 5.38 -1.83
C GLU A 168 -23.37 6.70 -1.10
N GLY A 169 -22.71 7.77 -1.53
CA GLY A 169 -22.81 9.13 -0.98
C GLY A 169 -22.05 9.35 0.33
N ALA A 170 -21.45 8.32 0.93
CA ALA A 170 -20.75 8.45 2.20
C ALA A 170 -19.45 9.26 2.08
N TRP A 171 -19.13 9.98 3.15
CA TRP A 171 -17.88 10.70 3.33
C TRP A 171 -17.00 9.97 4.35
N TYR A 172 -15.75 9.68 3.99
CA TYR A 172 -14.78 8.90 4.78
C TYR A 172 -13.76 9.78 5.52
N GLY A 173 -14.03 11.08 5.61
CA GLY A 173 -13.42 11.96 6.60
C GLY A 173 -12.08 12.61 6.22
N TRP A 174 -11.35 12.15 5.21
CA TRP A 174 -10.15 12.87 4.74
C TRP A 174 -10.50 14.30 4.28
N PRO A 175 -9.69 15.33 4.62
CA PRO A 175 -8.36 15.28 5.24
C PRO A 175 -8.34 15.51 6.77
N ASP A 176 -9.48 15.40 7.45
CA ASP A 176 -9.65 15.80 8.85
C ASP A 176 -9.88 14.64 9.82
N TYR A 177 -10.13 13.44 9.30
CA TYR A 177 -10.21 12.21 10.08
C TYR A 177 -9.13 11.21 9.66
N SER A 178 -8.75 10.36 10.60
CA SER A 178 -7.88 9.20 10.46
C SER A 178 -8.55 8.09 9.65
N ALA A 179 -7.82 7.05 9.27
CA ALA A 179 -8.40 5.89 8.59
C ALA A 179 -9.36 5.09 9.49
N ALA A 180 -9.21 5.21 10.82
CA ALA A 180 -10.17 4.68 11.79
C ALA A 180 -11.40 5.58 11.96
N LEU A 181 -11.54 6.63 11.14
CA LEU A 181 -12.63 7.62 11.19
C LEU A 181 -12.65 8.38 12.52
N GLU A 182 -11.47 8.60 13.11
CA GLU A 182 -11.26 9.35 14.34
C GLU A 182 -10.73 10.76 14.02
N PRO A 183 -11.14 11.80 14.75
CA PRO A 183 -10.79 13.17 14.39
C PRO A 183 -9.29 13.42 14.58
N LEU A 184 -8.65 14.07 13.60
CA LEU A 184 -7.22 14.42 13.67
C LEU A 184 -6.90 15.49 14.73
N THR A 185 -7.90 16.05 15.39
CA THR A 185 -7.72 16.89 16.59
C THR A 185 -7.24 16.10 17.82
N ASP A 186 -7.18 14.77 17.75
CA ASP A 186 -6.59 13.95 18.81
C ASP A 186 -5.05 14.08 18.79
N PRO A 187 -4.41 14.54 19.89
CA PRO A 187 -2.96 14.77 19.92
C PRO A 187 -2.08 13.55 19.67
N ARG A 188 -2.63 12.32 19.71
CA ARG A 188 -1.84 11.12 19.33
C ARG A 188 -1.31 11.20 17.89
N PHE A 189 -2.04 11.91 17.02
CA PHE A 189 -1.71 12.08 15.61
C PHE A 189 -0.67 13.17 15.35
N ASP A 190 -0.32 13.99 16.36
CA ASP A 190 0.66 15.08 16.25
C ASP A 190 2.08 14.55 16.07
N VAL A 191 2.80 15.06 15.09
CA VAL A 191 4.23 14.74 14.92
C VAL A 191 5.11 15.64 15.83
N PRO A 192 6.38 15.27 16.10
CA PRO A 192 7.31 16.18 16.79
C PRO A 192 7.39 17.56 16.13
N ASP A 193 7.51 18.62 16.92
CA ASP A 193 7.53 20.03 16.47
C ASP A 193 8.53 20.30 15.32
N SER A 194 9.67 19.59 15.31
CA SER A 194 10.69 19.71 14.25
C SER A 194 10.23 19.25 12.86
N LEU A 195 9.14 18.48 12.79
CA LEU A 195 8.54 18.01 11.54
C LEU A 195 7.30 18.83 11.15
N GLN A 196 6.86 19.77 11.98
CA GLN A 196 5.69 20.60 11.74
C GLN A 196 6.07 21.94 11.09
N ALA A 197 5.36 22.32 10.03
CA ALA A 197 5.43 23.66 9.47
C ALA A 197 4.81 24.70 10.42
N PRO A 198 5.30 25.95 10.46
CA PRO A 198 4.55 27.06 11.05
C PRO A 198 3.18 27.22 10.39
N VAL A 199 2.14 27.45 11.19
CA VAL A 199 0.75 27.56 10.73
C VAL A 199 0.24 28.98 10.97
N TYR A 200 -0.44 29.56 9.98
CA TYR A 200 -0.99 30.90 10.06
C TYR A 200 -2.47 30.91 9.69
N VAL A 201 -3.24 31.77 10.36
CA VAL A 201 -4.58 32.18 9.92
C VAL A 201 -4.52 33.68 9.64
N GLY A 202 -4.59 34.05 8.36
CA GLY A 202 -4.16 35.38 7.92
C GLY A 202 -2.69 35.62 8.28
N ASP A 203 -2.41 36.70 9.00
CA ASP A 203 -1.05 37.04 9.46
C ASP A 203 -0.72 36.52 10.88
N GLU A 204 -1.68 35.85 11.54
CA GLU A 204 -1.51 35.39 12.93
C GLU A 204 -0.93 33.99 12.98
N LEU A 205 0.26 33.85 13.59
CA LEU A 205 0.88 32.55 13.89
C LEU A 205 0.02 31.79 14.90
N GLN A 206 -0.25 30.52 14.59
CA GLN A 206 -1.03 29.61 15.44
C GLN A 206 -0.12 28.63 16.18
N ASP A 207 -0.68 27.98 17.19
CA ASP A 207 -0.05 26.82 17.80
C ASP A 207 -0.02 25.66 16.79
N LYS A 208 1.06 24.87 16.85
CA LYS A 208 1.31 23.72 15.97
C LYS A 208 0.59 22.48 16.49
N GLU A 209 -0.73 22.55 16.48
CA GLU A 209 -1.62 21.43 16.79
C GLU A 209 -2.26 20.94 15.49
N LEU A 210 -2.29 19.63 15.28
CA LEU A 210 -3.01 19.04 14.16
C LEU A 210 -4.51 19.31 14.36
N GLY A 211 -5.08 20.11 13.46
CA GLY A 211 -6.48 20.55 13.55
C GLY A 211 -7.19 20.45 12.20
N PHE A 212 -8.50 20.67 12.20
CA PHE A 212 -9.30 20.58 10.97
C PHE A 212 -8.99 21.73 10.00
N VAL A 213 -8.86 21.38 8.72
CA VAL A 213 -8.74 22.37 7.63
C VAL A 213 -10.09 22.69 7.00
N ILE A 214 -11.11 21.86 7.24
CA ILE A 214 -12.50 22.09 6.85
C ILE A 214 -13.31 22.52 8.08
N ASP A 215 -14.14 23.55 7.93
CA ASP A 215 -15.20 23.89 8.87
C ASP A 215 -16.40 22.97 8.60
N HIS A 216 -16.51 21.87 9.35
CA HIS A 216 -17.50 20.82 9.08
C HIS A 216 -18.93 21.32 9.28
N GLU A 217 -19.17 22.13 10.32
CA GLU A 217 -20.50 22.71 10.57
C GLU A 217 -20.92 23.62 9.41
N ALA A 218 -20.04 24.53 8.97
CA ALA A 218 -20.33 25.43 7.86
C ALA A 218 -20.42 24.70 6.50
N SER A 219 -19.78 23.54 6.38
CA SER A 219 -19.84 22.67 5.20
C SER A 219 -21.04 21.72 5.21
N GLY A 220 -21.80 21.63 6.32
CA GLY A 220 -22.86 20.64 6.47
C GLY A 220 -22.34 19.20 6.51
N LEU A 221 -21.10 19.00 6.96
CA LEU A 221 -20.48 17.70 7.16
C LEU A 221 -20.73 17.20 8.57
N GLU A 222 -21.32 16.01 8.68
CA GLU A 222 -21.35 15.26 9.93
C GLU A 222 -20.09 14.41 10.07
N PRO A 223 -19.65 14.07 11.30
CA PRO A 223 -18.57 13.12 11.49
C PRO A 223 -18.83 11.80 10.73
N PRO A 224 -17.81 11.21 10.08
CA PRO A 224 -17.97 9.96 9.35
C PRO A 224 -18.39 8.81 10.27
N ASP A 225 -19.19 7.87 9.77
CA ASP A 225 -19.67 6.73 10.55
C ASP A 225 -18.56 5.68 10.77
N PRO A 226 -18.06 5.47 12.00
CA PRO A 226 -17.02 4.48 12.28
C PRO A 226 -17.43 3.05 11.95
N SER A 227 -18.73 2.76 11.82
CA SER A 227 -19.23 1.43 11.45
C SER A 227 -18.85 1.01 10.02
N LEU A 228 -18.46 1.98 9.18
CA LEU A 228 -17.99 1.77 7.81
C LEU A 228 -16.57 1.19 7.76
N VAL A 229 -15.80 1.22 8.84
CA VAL A 229 -14.51 0.54 8.91
C VAL A 229 -14.75 -0.98 8.91
N LEU A 230 -14.29 -1.66 7.85
CA LEU A 230 -14.34 -3.12 7.79
C LEU A 230 -13.26 -3.72 8.67
N GLY A 231 -12.02 -3.21 8.56
CA GLY A 231 -10.88 -3.69 9.31
C GLY A 231 -9.72 -2.71 9.27
N LEU A 232 -8.99 -2.61 10.38
CA LEU A 232 -7.79 -1.79 10.51
C LEU A 232 -6.55 -2.64 10.29
N HIS A 233 -5.62 -2.15 9.47
CA HIS A 233 -4.34 -2.77 9.24
C HIS A 233 -3.24 -2.01 9.98
N ASP A 234 -2.07 -2.64 10.09
CA ASP A 234 -0.91 -2.04 10.73
C ASP A 234 -0.55 -0.72 10.02
N TYR A 235 -0.20 0.30 10.81
CA TYR A 235 0.24 1.60 10.30
C TYR A 235 1.37 1.44 9.27
N GLN A 236 1.19 2.01 8.08
CA GLN A 236 2.12 1.93 6.93
C GLN A 236 2.28 0.54 6.29
N SER A 237 1.34 -0.37 6.52
CA SER A 237 1.28 -1.64 5.79
C SER A 237 0.93 -1.47 4.31
N SER A 238 0.38 -0.30 3.94
CA SER A 238 -0.01 0.05 2.57
C SER A 238 -0.95 -0.99 1.94
N PRO A 239 -2.20 -1.14 2.43
CA PRO A 239 -3.18 -2.01 1.78
C PRO A 239 -3.46 -1.52 0.36
N THR A 240 -3.39 -2.44 -0.60
CA THR A 240 -3.57 -2.21 -2.03
C THR A 240 -4.76 -3.03 -2.50
N LYS A 241 -4.73 -3.68 -3.66
CA LYS A 241 -5.94 -4.26 -4.22
C LYS A 241 -6.39 -5.53 -3.47
N LEU A 242 -7.69 -5.77 -3.54
CA LEU A 242 -8.39 -6.80 -2.78
C LEU A 242 -9.36 -7.60 -3.65
N ASP A 243 -9.79 -8.75 -3.13
CA ASP A 243 -10.88 -9.54 -3.71
C ASP A 243 -11.61 -10.35 -2.64
N VAL A 244 -12.82 -10.79 -2.95
CA VAL A 244 -13.66 -11.56 -2.03
C VAL A 244 -13.56 -13.05 -2.36
N ALA A 245 -13.32 -13.87 -1.33
CA ALA A 245 -13.16 -15.30 -1.52
C ALA A 245 -14.47 -15.99 -1.96
N PRO A 246 -14.45 -16.83 -3.00
CA PRO A 246 -15.64 -17.51 -3.49
C PRO A 246 -15.98 -18.75 -2.66
N ASP A 247 -17.18 -19.31 -2.87
CA ASP A 247 -17.69 -20.54 -2.24
C ASP A 247 -16.67 -21.69 -2.06
N PRO A 248 -15.81 -22.03 -3.04
CA PRO A 248 -14.84 -23.11 -2.90
C PRO A 248 -13.80 -22.92 -1.78
N TRP A 249 -13.68 -21.73 -1.20
CA TRP A 249 -12.82 -21.43 -0.05
C TRP A 249 -13.48 -21.75 1.30
N GLY A 250 -14.68 -22.33 1.28
CA GLY A 250 -15.31 -22.97 2.44
C GLY A 250 -15.56 -21.99 3.58
N GLY A 251 -14.99 -22.23 4.76
CA GLY A 251 -15.15 -21.36 5.93
C GLY A 251 -14.55 -19.96 5.79
N MET A 252 -13.93 -19.64 4.65
CA MET A 252 -13.46 -18.30 4.30
C MET A 252 -14.23 -17.70 3.12
N ALA A 253 -15.25 -18.39 2.57
CA ALA A 253 -16.09 -17.82 1.53
C ALA A 253 -16.76 -16.52 2.04
N GLY A 254 -16.77 -15.48 1.21
CA GLY A 254 -17.22 -14.13 1.57
C GLY A 254 -16.18 -13.29 2.34
N HIS A 255 -15.05 -13.85 2.75
CA HIS A 255 -14.00 -13.07 3.41
C HIS A 255 -13.23 -12.22 2.40
N VAL A 256 -12.75 -11.06 2.86
CA VAL A 256 -12.01 -10.11 2.03
C VAL A 256 -10.51 -10.38 2.15
N PHE A 257 -9.81 -10.53 1.03
CA PHE A 257 -8.36 -10.70 1.01
C PHE A 257 -7.70 -9.47 0.41
N VAL A 258 -6.75 -8.88 1.14
CA VAL A 258 -6.12 -7.60 0.79
C VAL A 258 -4.61 -7.78 0.69
N ALA A 259 -4.00 -7.34 -0.40
CA ALA A 259 -2.55 -7.27 -0.51
C ALA A 259 -2.03 -6.05 0.25
N GLU A 260 -1.00 -6.22 1.09
CA GLU A 260 -0.31 -5.14 1.79
C GLU A 260 1.10 -4.99 1.22
N TRP A 261 1.33 -3.90 0.51
CA TRP A 261 2.54 -3.66 -0.28
C TRP A 261 3.79 -3.45 0.57
N GLY A 262 3.59 -3.01 1.82
CA GLY A 262 4.65 -2.69 2.77
C GLY A 262 5.03 -1.21 2.78
N ASP A 263 6.05 -0.86 3.54
CA ASP A 263 6.44 0.53 3.77
C ASP A 263 7.45 1.07 2.72
N LEU A 264 7.60 2.40 2.73
CA LEU A 264 8.64 3.17 2.04
C LEU A 264 9.45 4.01 3.04
N ALA A 265 9.66 3.51 4.25
CA ALA A 265 10.48 4.21 5.22
C ALA A 265 11.95 4.27 4.73
N PRO A 266 12.69 5.35 5.04
CA PRO A 266 12.29 6.49 5.87
C PRO A 266 11.52 7.61 5.16
N GLU A 267 11.36 7.57 3.84
CA GLU A 267 10.77 8.67 3.05
C GLU A 267 9.33 9.01 3.43
N THR A 268 8.50 8.02 3.75
CA THR A 268 7.10 8.22 4.16
C THR A 268 6.95 8.38 5.67
N ASN A 269 7.87 7.81 6.45
CA ASN A 269 7.91 8.02 7.89
C ASN A 269 9.33 7.87 8.44
N PRO A 270 9.98 8.99 8.81
CA PRO A 270 11.33 8.96 9.38
C PRO A 270 11.37 8.45 10.82
N LEU A 271 10.23 8.11 11.42
CA LEU A 271 10.10 7.64 12.81
C LEU A 271 9.95 6.11 12.92
N GLN A 272 9.81 5.39 11.80
CA GLN A 272 9.48 3.96 11.79
C GLN A 272 10.73 3.08 11.63
N ASP A 273 10.84 2.08 12.51
CA ASP A 273 11.90 1.04 12.45
C ASP A 273 11.35 -0.36 12.13
N GLU A 274 10.02 -0.52 12.09
CA GLU A 274 9.36 -1.79 11.78
C GLU A 274 9.25 -2.06 10.26
N ARG A 275 8.67 -3.21 9.91
CA ARG A 275 8.38 -3.64 8.53
C ARG A 275 6.91 -4.06 8.41
N PRO A 276 5.95 -3.13 8.58
CA PRO A 276 4.53 -3.44 8.42
C PRO A 276 4.22 -3.83 6.96
N GLY A 277 3.20 -4.67 6.75
CA GLY A 277 2.81 -5.15 5.42
C GLY A 277 3.66 -6.31 4.90
N TYR A 278 3.99 -6.27 3.60
CA TYR A 278 4.71 -7.34 2.87
C TYR A 278 3.99 -8.70 2.95
N ARG A 279 2.66 -8.67 2.86
CA ARG A 279 1.80 -9.83 3.10
C ARG A 279 0.47 -9.72 2.39
N VAL A 280 -0.28 -10.81 2.36
CA VAL A 280 -1.73 -10.79 2.12
C VAL A 280 -2.41 -11.04 3.45
N VAL A 281 -3.41 -10.23 3.77
CA VAL A 281 -4.27 -10.42 4.94
C VAL A 281 -5.65 -10.90 4.52
N ARG A 282 -6.35 -11.54 5.45
CA ARG A 282 -7.76 -11.91 5.37
C ARG A 282 -8.53 -11.09 6.39
N ILE A 283 -9.65 -10.51 5.98
CA ILE A 283 -10.61 -9.85 6.85
C ILE A 283 -11.89 -10.67 6.90
N ASP A 284 -12.35 -11.02 8.10
CA ASP A 284 -13.68 -11.57 8.32
C ASP A 284 -14.69 -10.42 8.39
N PRO A 285 -15.62 -10.28 7.42
CA PRO A 285 -16.57 -9.17 7.45
C PRO A 285 -17.47 -9.20 8.68
N ALA A 286 -17.78 -10.36 9.25
CA ALA A 286 -18.67 -10.42 10.41
C ALA A 286 -18.04 -9.83 11.68
N THR A 287 -16.71 -9.87 11.80
CA THR A 287 -15.99 -9.44 13.01
C THR A 287 -15.09 -8.23 12.80
N GLY A 288 -14.68 -7.97 11.55
CA GLY A 288 -13.66 -6.99 11.19
C GLY A 288 -12.23 -7.37 11.57
N GLU A 289 -12.01 -8.63 11.96
CA GLU A 289 -10.69 -9.15 12.33
C GLU A 289 -9.78 -9.26 11.10
N VAL A 290 -8.60 -8.66 11.17
CA VAL A 290 -7.58 -8.66 10.11
C VAL A 290 -6.45 -9.63 10.49
N ASP A 291 -6.35 -10.73 9.75
CA ASP A 291 -5.38 -11.80 9.99
C ASP A 291 -4.36 -11.91 8.86
N PRO A 292 -3.05 -12.04 9.16
CA PRO A 292 -2.07 -12.46 8.16
C PRO A 292 -2.43 -13.81 7.52
N PHE A 293 -2.42 -13.87 6.18
CA PHE A 293 -2.72 -15.07 5.42
C PHE A 293 -1.51 -15.59 4.63
N VAL A 294 -0.86 -14.73 3.83
CA VAL A 294 0.40 -15.04 3.11
C VAL A 294 1.47 -14.08 3.58
N PHE A 295 2.51 -14.59 4.24
CA PHE A 295 3.59 -13.77 4.78
C PHE A 295 4.89 -14.57 4.87
N ASN A 296 6.01 -13.85 4.91
CA ASN A 296 7.33 -14.45 5.12
C ASN A 296 7.54 -14.82 6.61
N ALA A 297 8.43 -15.77 6.88
CA ALA A 297 8.67 -16.25 8.25
C ALA A 297 9.24 -15.15 9.19
N GLN A 298 9.91 -14.13 8.64
CA GLN A 298 10.20 -12.89 9.35
C GLN A 298 9.42 -11.74 8.68
N PRO A 299 9.04 -10.69 9.44
CA PRO A 299 8.45 -9.49 8.86
C PRO A 299 9.33 -8.87 7.77
N GLY A 300 8.70 -8.28 6.76
CA GLY A 300 9.38 -7.62 5.64
C GLY A 300 9.55 -8.47 4.38
N PRO A 301 10.18 -7.89 3.34
CA PRO A 301 10.30 -8.50 2.02
C PRO A 301 11.33 -9.64 2.02
N ALA A 302 11.13 -10.64 1.16
CA ALA A 302 12.00 -11.81 1.08
C ALA A 302 13.45 -11.48 0.70
N SER A 303 13.66 -10.42 -0.08
CA SER A 303 14.99 -9.92 -0.46
C SER A 303 15.83 -9.39 0.70
N GLU A 304 15.22 -8.96 1.81
CA GLU A 304 15.92 -8.59 3.04
C GLU A 304 16.29 -9.80 3.92
N GLN A 305 15.85 -11.00 3.51
CA GLN A 305 16.00 -12.25 4.25
C GLN A 305 16.85 -13.29 3.50
N ASP A 306 17.64 -12.86 2.52
CA ASP A 306 18.42 -13.72 1.61
C ASP A 306 17.56 -14.78 0.88
N ALA A 307 16.26 -14.52 0.70
CA ALA A 307 15.27 -15.45 0.12
C ALA A 307 14.58 -14.88 -1.12
N SER A 308 15.24 -13.95 -1.84
CA SER A 308 14.62 -13.26 -2.97
C SER A 308 14.17 -14.22 -4.06
N GLY A 309 12.91 -14.07 -4.48
CA GLY A 309 12.25 -14.93 -5.46
C GLY A 309 11.72 -16.26 -4.90
N GLU A 310 11.93 -16.54 -3.61
CA GLU A 310 11.41 -17.71 -2.89
C GLU A 310 10.32 -17.34 -1.85
N GLY A 311 10.10 -16.04 -1.61
CA GLY A 311 9.04 -15.51 -0.74
C GLY A 311 8.41 -14.24 -1.30
N ILE A 312 7.47 -13.67 -0.55
CA ILE A 312 6.77 -12.44 -0.95
C ILE A 312 7.73 -11.25 -0.88
N GLU A 313 7.74 -10.43 -1.93
CA GLU A 313 8.41 -9.14 -1.90
C GLU A 313 7.37 -8.07 -1.59
N ARG A 314 6.59 -7.60 -2.56
CA ARG A 314 5.59 -6.52 -2.39
C ARG A 314 4.29 -6.87 -3.11
N PRO A 315 3.36 -7.59 -2.46
CA PRO A 315 2.10 -7.98 -3.07
C PRO A 315 1.27 -6.72 -3.34
N PHE A 316 0.61 -6.67 -4.49
CA PHE A 316 -0.13 -5.49 -4.94
C PHE A 316 -1.59 -5.78 -5.31
N ASP A 317 -1.88 -7.00 -5.78
CA ASP A 317 -3.24 -7.39 -6.13
C ASP A 317 -3.50 -8.85 -5.78
N VAL A 318 -4.73 -9.11 -5.34
CA VAL A 318 -5.29 -10.43 -5.07
C VAL A 318 -6.47 -10.63 -6.00
N LYS A 319 -6.53 -11.76 -6.72
CA LYS A 319 -7.71 -12.15 -7.50
C LYS A 319 -8.02 -13.63 -7.36
N PHE A 320 -9.29 -13.96 -7.23
CA PHE A 320 -9.76 -15.34 -7.36
C PHE A 320 -10.04 -15.66 -8.83
N GLY A 321 -9.38 -16.69 -9.34
CA GLY A 321 -9.54 -17.15 -10.71
C GLY A 321 -10.76 -18.07 -10.88
N PRO A 322 -11.19 -18.31 -12.12
CA PRO A 322 -12.29 -19.23 -12.43
C PRO A 322 -11.97 -20.70 -12.09
N ASP A 323 -10.70 -21.02 -11.84
CA ASP A 323 -10.25 -22.32 -11.34
C ASP A 323 -10.35 -22.46 -9.82
N GLY A 324 -10.88 -21.43 -9.13
CA GLY A 324 -11.02 -21.38 -7.68
C GLY A 324 -9.71 -21.10 -6.93
N ALA A 325 -8.59 -20.87 -7.63
CA ALA A 325 -7.34 -20.49 -7.00
C ALA A 325 -7.29 -18.98 -6.73
N MET A 326 -6.56 -18.59 -5.70
CA MET A 326 -6.16 -17.20 -5.48
C MET A 326 -4.86 -16.92 -6.23
N TYR A 327 -4.80 -15.77 -6.89
CA TYR A 327 -3.62 -15.25 -7.56
C TYR A 327 -3.18 -13.96 -6.88
N VAL A 328 -1.90 -13.89 -6.52
CA VAL A 328 -1.30 -12.69 -5.95
C VAL A 328 -0.26 -12.16 -6.92
N VAL A 329 -0.45 -10.93 -7.40
CA VAL A 329 0.58 -10.22 -8.16
C VAL A 329 1.52 -9.56 -7.17
N ASP A 330 2.80 -9.92 -7.27
CA ASP A 330 3.88 -9.41 -6.47
C ASP A 330 4.77 -8.51 -7.33
N TYR A 331 4.86 -7.24 -6.95
CA TYR A 331 5.61 -6.21 -7.67
C TYR A 331 7.10 -6.56 -7.78
N GLY A 332 7.60 -7.35 -6.82
CA GLY A 332 9.01 -7.70 -6.70
C GLY A 332 9.76 -6.75 -5.79
N VAL A 333 11.08 -6.75 -5.93
CA VAL A 333 11.98 -5.99 -5.06
C VAL A 333 11.81 -4.50 -5.30
N ALA A 334 11.61 -3.73 -4.23
CA ALA A 334 11.77 -2.27 -4.24
C ALA A 334 12.79 -1.86 -3.18
N ARG A 335 13.77 -1.04 -3.57
CA ARG A 335 14.83 -0.55 -2.69
C ARG A 335 14.78 0.95 -2.57
N VAL A 336 14.99 1.44 -1.37
CA VAL A 336 15.32 2.84 -1.13
C VAL A 336 16.81 3.04 -1.41
N ASN A 337 17.13 4.00 -2.28
CA ASN A 337 18.47 4.43 -2.64
C ASN A 337 18.62 5.95 -2.41
N PRO A 338 19.13 6.36 -1.23
CA PRO A 338 19.29 7.77 -0.87
C PRO A 338 20.17 8.57 -1.83
N ALA A 339 21.15 7.92 -2.49
CA ALA A 339 22.02 8.60 -3.44
C ALA A 339 21.27 9.12 -4.68
N ARG A 340 20.07 8.60 -4.96
CA ARG A 340 19.17 9.12 -6.01
C ARG A 340 18.51 10.42 -5.58
N ALA A 341 18.07 10.51 -4.32
CA ALA A 341 17.49 11.74 -3.77
C ALA A 341 18.53 12.89 -3.80
N GLU A 342 19.79 12.61 -3.46
CA GLU A 342 20.90 13.57 -3.58
C GLU A 342 21.11 14.11 -5.01
N GLN A 343 20.62 13.39 -6.03
CA GLN A 343 20.70 13.75 -7.45
C GLN A 343 19.38 14.33 -7.98
N GLY A 344 18.42 14.65 -7.10
CA GLY A 344 17.10 15.15 -7.48
C GLY A 344 16.23 14.10 -8.18
N GLN A 345 16.50 12.81 -7.95
CA GLN A 345 15.71 11.71 -8.50
C GLN A 345 14.85 11.06 -7.42
N VAL A 346 13.78 10.39 -7.87
CA VAL A 346 12.97 9.54 -7.00
C VAL A 346 13.87 8.48 -6.34
N PRO A 347 13.80 8.30 -5.00
CA PRO A 347 14.73 7.45 -4.26
C PRO A 347 14.49 5.95 -4.40
N TYR A 348 13.54 5.52 -5.23
CA TYR A 348 13.16 4.11 -5.33
C TYR A 348 13.79 3.42 -6.55
N GLU A 349 14.28 2.20 -6.34
CA GLU A 349 14.75 1.31 -7.39
C GLU A 349 13.91 0.04 -7.45
N PHE A 350 13.49 -0.32 -8.65
CA PHE A 350 12.74 -1.54 -8.93
C PHE A 350 13.55 -2.44 -9.88
N PRO A 351 14.39 -3.35 -9.36
CA PRO A 351 15.17 -4.25 -10.20
C PRO A 351 14.26 -5.12 -11.06
N ALA A 352 14.52 -5.12 -12.37
CA ALA A 352 13.78 -5.94 -13.32
C ALA A 352 13.89 -7.44 -12.99
N GLU A 353 12.90 -8.21 -13.44
CA GLU A 353 12.87 -9.68 -13.32
C GLU A 353 12.74 -10.21 -11.87
N THR A 354 12.36 -9.35 -10.92
CA THR A 354 12.15 -9.75 -9.51
C THR A 354 10.69 -10.04 -9.15
N GLY A 355 9.73 -9.52 -9.91
CA GLY A 355 8.29 -9.75 -9.69
C GLY A 355 7.85 -11.21 -9.86
N ALA A 356 6.67 -11.52 -9.33
CA ALA A 356 6.09 -12.85 -9.38
C ALA A 356 4.56 -12.81 -9.47
N VAL A 357 3.98 -13.90 -9.97
CA VAL A 357 2.57 -14.22 -9.75
C VAL A 357 2.52 -15.52 -8.97
N TRP A 358 1.91 -15.44 -7.79
CA TRP A 358 1.72 -16.57 -6.90
C TRP A 358 0.34 -17.15 -7.10
N ARG A 359 0.24 -18.47 -7.20
CA ARG A 359 -1.04 -19.21 -7.22
C ARG A 359 -1.17 -19.97 -5.91
N ILE A 360 -2.29 -19.75 -5.23
CA ILE A 360 -2.63 -20.38 -3.95
C ILE A 360 -3.91 -21.18 -4.16
N THR A 361 -3.86 -22.47 -3.86
CA THR A 361 -4.99 -23.38 -4.04
C THR A 361 -5.52 -23.88 -2.70
N PRO A 362 -6.85 -23.98 -2.53
CA PRO A 362 -7.43 -24.53 -1.32
C PRO A 362 -7.04 -26.01 -1.13
N PRO A 363 -6.99 -26.51 0.12
CA PRO A 363 -6.45 -27.82 0.49
C PRO A 363 -7.07 -29.01 -0.22
N ASP A 364 -8.37 -28.93 -0.53
CA ASP A 364 -9.11 -30.04 -1.11
C ASP A 364 -9.14 -30.03 -2.65
N GLY A 365 -8.41 -29.11 -3.29
CA GLY A 365 -8.35 -28.99 -4.74
C GLY A 365 -9.75 -28.94 -5.34
N GLY A 366 -10.41 -27.78 -5.26
CA GLY A 366 -11.68 -27.54 -5.93
C GLY A 366 -11.63 -28.16 -7.33
N ALA A 367 -12.51 -29.14 -7.58
CA ALA A 367 -12.51 -29.94 -8.79
C ALA A 367 -12.90 -29.08 -10.01
N GLY A 368 -12.00 -28.21 -10.45
CA GLY A 368 -11.95 -27.64 -11.78
C GLY A 368 -11.21 -28.60 -12.72
N PRO A 369 -11.47 -28.54 -14.04
CA PRO A 369 -10.96 -29.52 -14.99
C PRO A 369 -9.44 -29.61 -14.88
N SER A 370 -8.95 -30.84 -14.70
CA SER A 370 -7.53 -31.15 -14.73
C SER A 370 -6.95 -30.71 -16.06
N ASP A 371 -6.12 -29.67 -16.05
CA ASP A 371 -5.18 -29.42 -17.14
C ASP A 371 -4.12 -30.54 -17.06
N ASP A 372 -4.43 -31.65 -17.70
CA ASP A 372 -3.54 -32.79 -17.92
C ASP A 372 -2.52 -32.43 -19.03
N ASP A 373 -1.73 -31.38 -18.79
CA ASP A 373 -0.51 -31.09 -19.53
C ASP A 373 0.66 -31.29 -18.57
N GLY A 374 1.01 -32.58 -18.37
CA GLY A 374 1.98 -33.13 -17.43
C GLY A 374 3.36 -32.46 -17.35
N THR A 375 3.38 -31.23 -16.85
CA THR A 375 4.56 -30.46 -16.48
C THR A 375 4.57 -30.42 -14.96
N PRO A 376 5.55 -31.03 -14.28
CA PRO A 376 5.59 -30.98 -12.83
C PRO A 376 5.73 -29.53 -12.38
N ALA A 377 4.85 -29.09 -11.46
CA ALA A 377 5.00 -27.83 -10.75
C ALA A 377 6.40 -27.84 -10.09
N ALA A 378 7.25 -26.91 -10.50
CA ALA A 378 8.53 -26.70 -9.85
C ALA A 378 8.27 -26.02 -8.49
N ASP A 379 8.77 -26.65 -7.43
CA ASP A 379 8.97 -26.11 -6.08
C ASP A 379 7.81 -25.29 -5.49
N GLY A 380 6.75 -25.98 -5.02
CA GLY A 380 5.69 -25.38 -4.21
C GLY A 380 5.96 -25.53 -2.71
N ALA A 381 5.78 -24.45 -1.94
CA ALA A 381 5.81 -24.49 -0.48
C ALA A 381 4.40 -24.76 0.05
N ALA A 382 4.29 -25.64 1.06
CA ALA A 382 3.04 -25.86 1.79
C ALA A 382 2.88 -24.76 2.85
N MET A 383 1.73 -24.07 2.82
CA MET A 383 1.32 -23.07 3.82
C MET A 383 0.20 -23.66 4.67
N VAL A 384 0.17 -23.40 5.98
CA VAL A 384 -0.97 -23.78 6.83
C VAL A 384 -1.71 -22.50 7.21
N GLY A 385 -2.95 -22.35 6.76
CA GLY A 385 -3.79 -21.20 7.14
C GLY A 385 -4.22 -21.26 8.60
N SER A 386 -4.77 -20.15 9.13
CA SER A 386 -5.17 -19.99 10.53
C SER A 386 -6.10 -21.08 11.08
N GLN A 387 -6.84 -21.78 10.22
CA GLN A 387 -7.72 -22.91 10.57
C GLN A 387 -7.06 -24.30 10.50
N GLY A 388 -5.74 -24.40 10.32
CA GLY A 388 -5.03 -25.69 10.22
C GLY A 388 -5.14 -26.38 8.85
N LEU A 389 -5.64 -25.67 7.84
CA LEU A 389 -5.80 -26.13 6.46
C LEU A 389 -4.51 -25.90 5.65
N ALA A 390 -4.05 -26.90 4.89
CA ALA A 390 -2.81 -26.82 4.12
C ALA A 390 -3.06 -26.34 2.68
N TYR A 391 -2.49 -25.20 2.30
CA TYR A 391 -2.55 -24.61 0.97
C TYR A 391 -1.26 -24.88 0.20
N THR A 392 -1.36 -24.99 -1.12
CA THR A 392 -0.18 -25.06 -1.99
C THR A 392 0.06 -23.70 -2.62
N LEU A 393 1.24 -23.12 -2.35
CA LEU A 393 1.75 -21.91 -3.00
C LEU A 393 2.69 -22.32 -4.14
N ALA A 394 2.37 -21.90 -5.37
CA ALA A 394 3.24 -22.12 -6.53
C ALA A 394 3.53 -20.79 -7.24
N ARG A 395 4.80 -20.56 -7.60
CA ARG A 395 5.20 -19.44 -8.43
C ARG A 395 4.99 -19.78 -9.90
N TYR A 396 4.29 -18.93 -10.65
CA TYR A 396 4.13 -19.14 -12.09
C TYR A 396 5.34 -18.57 -12.84
N PRO A 397 6.17 -19.38 -13.53
CA PRO A 397 7.23 -18.85 -14.37
C PRO A 397 6.59 -18.17 -15.59
N GLY A 398 6.87 -16.87 -15.76
CA GLY A 398 6.44 -16.13 -16.95
C GLY A 398 6.96 -16.82 -18.22
N ARG A 399 6.07 -17.19 -19.14
CA ARG A 399 6.45 -17.76 -20.43
C ARG A 399 7.37 -16.80 -21.18
N ARG A 400 8.62 -17.20 -21.40
CA ARG A 400 9.37 -16.79 -22.60
C ARG A 400 9.79 -18.02 -23.39
N SER A 401 9.07 -18.23 -24.49
CA SER A 401 9.56 -18.99 -25.63
C SER A 401 10.76 -18.27 -26.23
N GLY A 402 11.96 -18.81 -26.04
CA GLY A 402 13.18 -18.36 -26.68
C GLY A 402 14.25 -19.42 -26.56
N ARG A 403 14.56 -20.11 -27.66
CA ARG A 403 15.59 -21.16 -27.75
C ARG A 403 16.91 -20.68 -27.13
N ALA A 404 17.45 -21.48 -26.21
CA ALA A 404 18.88 -21.54 -25.96
C ALA A 404 19.31 -23.01 -25.91
N GLU A 405 20.20 -23.36 -26.84
CA GLU A 405 20.82 -24.67 -27.01
C GLU A 405 21.69 -25.06 -25.81
N ARG A 406 21.68 -26.38 -25.54
CA ARG A 406 22.76 -27.21 -24.95
C ARG A 406 23.22 -26.87 -23.53
N LEU A 407 23.11 -27.85 -22.63
CA LEU A 407 24.29 -28.48 -22.03
C LEU A 407 24.02 -29.92 -21.55
N ARG A 408 25.09 -30.71 -21.50
CA ARG A 408 25.13 -32.19 -21.56
C ARG A 408 24.88 -32.89 -20.21
N LEU A 409 24.32 -34.11 -20.32
CA LEU A 409 24.32 -35.17 -19.31
C LEU A 409 25.71 -35.84 -19.17
N LEU A 410 26.10 -36.12 -17.92
CA LEU A 410 27.00 -37.18 -17.45
C LEU A 410 26.64 -37.38 -15.96
N GLY A 411 26.41 -38.56 -15.39
CA GLY A 411 26.87 -39.89 -15.73
C GLY A 411 27.57 -40.46 -14.49
N ASP A 412 26.87 -41.39 -13.83
CA ASP A 412 27.06 -42.04 -12.52
C ASP A 412 28.42 -42.73 -12.19
N ARG A 413 28.57 -43.13 -10.91
CA ARG A 413 29.57 -44.02 -10.21
C ARG A 413 30.64 -43.28 -9.37
N GLY A 414 31.01 -43.63 -8.13
CA GLY A 414 30.59 -44.68 -7.20
C GLY A 414 31.65 -44.87 -6.08
N ALA A 415 31.17 -45.22 -4.88
CA ALA A 415 31.78 -46.10 -3.85
C ALA A 415 33.11 -45.78 -3.08
N ARG A 416 32.95 -45.86 -1.72
CA ARG A 416 33.87 -46.33 -0.63
C ARG A 416 35.02 -45.38 -0.20
N GLY A 417 35.37 -45.20 1.09
CA GLY A 417 34.84 -45.71 2.35
C GLY A 417 35.67 -45.30 3.59
N ARG A 418 35.09 -45.55 4.78
CA ARG A 418 35.64 -45.85 6.14
C ARG A 418 36.68 -44.92 6.82
N GLY A 419 36.33 -44.48 8.04
CA GLY A 419 37.30 -44.21 9.14
C GLY A 419 36.80 -43.24 10.23
N ARG A 420 36.42 -43.76 11.42
CA ARG A 420 36.16 -43.06 12.71
C ARG A 420 37.42 -43.18 13.62
N PRO A 421 37.51 -42.60 14.84
CA PRO A 421 37.03 -41.31 15.39
C PRO A 421 38.08 -40.55 16.29
N ALA A 422 37.75 -39.29 16.66
CA ALA A 422 37.94 -38.50 17.92
C ALA A 422 39.05 -38.87 18.97
N PRO A 423 39.60 -37.95 19.83
CA PRO A 423 38.77 -37.11 20.74
C PRO A 423 39.33 -35.78 21.35
N HIS A 424 38.38 -35.05 21.98
CA HIS A 424 38.44 -34.15 23.17
C HIS A 424 39.38 -32.93 23.29
N GLY A 425 38.79 -31.80 23.75
CA GLY A 425 39.53 -30.80 24.55
C GLY A 425 38.97 -29.37 24.64
N HIS A 426 38.19 -29.09 25.69
CA HIS A 426 38.03 -27.82 26.46
C HIS A 426 38.27 -26.41 25.87
N ARG A 427 37.18 -25.60 25.92
CA ARG A 427 36.94 -24.30 26.61
C ARG A 427 37.80 -23.02 26.31
N PRO A 428 37.24 -21.82 26.59
CA PRO A 428 37.31 -20.65 25.69
C PRO A 428 38.24 -19.53 26.18
N ARG A 429 38.55 -18.56 25.31
CA ARG A 429 38.73 -17.13 25.68
C ARG A 429 38.83 -16.21 24.47
N SER A 430 38.31 -15.01 24.71
CA SER A 430 38.28 -13.74 23.96
C SER A 430 39.48 -13.42 23.06
N HIS A 431 39.20 -12.85 21.88
CA HIS A 431 39.54 -11.46 21.50
C HIS A 431 39.20 -11.21 20.02
N TYR A 432 38.54 -10.08 19.73
CA TYR A 432 38.50 -9.48 18.39
C TYR A 432 39.93 -9.12 17.95
N PRO A 433 40.28 -9.30 16.67
CA PRO A 433 40.40 -8.09 15.83
C PRO A 433 40.08 -8.27 14.32
N SER A 434 39.60 -7.15 13.76
CA SER A 434 39.85 -6.60 12.42
C SER A 434 39.95 -7.49 11.17
N ALA A 435 39.01 -7.24 10.25
CA ALA A 435 39.15 -7.08 8.80
C ALA A 435 40.32 -7.78 8.06
N ARG A 436 39.97 -8.70 7.14
CA ARG A 436 40.33 -8.69 5.71
C ARG A 436 39.74 -9.88 4.96
N HIS A 437 39.27 -9.57 3.75
CA HIS A 437 38.99 -10.42 2.58
C HIS A 437 38.68 -11.91 2.76
N ALA A 438 37.43 -12.25 2.43
CA ALA A 438 36.98 -13.58 2.09
C ALA A 438 37.63 -14.09 0.79
N GLN A 439 38.14 -15.32 0.83
CA GLN A 439 38.24 -16.21 -0.32
C GLN A 439 37.57 -17.54 0.05
N ASP A 440 36.63 -17.92 -0.82
CA ASP A 440 36.04 -19.23 -1.12
C ASP A 440 35.94 -20.33 -0.06
N GLY A 441 34.73 -20.90 0.01
CA GLY A 441 34.49 -22.22 0.57
C GLY A 441 33.03 -22.48 0.89
N ARG A 442 32.20 -22.65 -0.15
CA ARG A 442 30.82 -23.16 -0.02
C ARG A 442 30.84 -24.56 0.59
N ASP A 443 30.05 -24.75 1.64
CA ASP A 443 29.25 -25.95 1.86
C ASP A 443 28.14 -25.62 2.86
N PHE A 444 26.95 -25.28 2.36
CA PHE A 444 25.72 -25.28 3.15
C PHE A 444 24.65 -26.01 2.37
N ARG A 445 24.17 -27.10 2.96
CA ARG A 445 22.88 -27.71 2.65
C ARG A 445 21.81 -26.73 3.12
N SER A 446 21.09 -26.07 2.21
CA SER A 446 19.84 -25.37 2.53
C SER A 446 18.67 -26.29 2.21
N GLY A 447 18.01 -26.74 3.27
CA GLY A 447 16.58 -26.99 3.27
C GLY A 447 16.04 -26.26 4.47
N ARG A 448 15.21 -25.24 4.26
CA ARG A 448 14.39 -24.53 5.27
C ARG A 448 13.22 -23.93 4.48
N ASP A 449 12.02 -24.51 4.53
CA ASP A 449 11.00 -24.43 5.59
C ASP A 449 10.47 -22.99 5.79
N LEU A 450 9.44 -22.67 4.99
CA LEU A 450 8.38 -21.72 5.34
C LEU A 450 7.78 -22.16 6.71
N ARG A 451 7.69 -21.26 7.70
CA ARG A 451 7.13 -21.59 9.01
C ARG A 451 6.01 -20.64 9.41
N VAL A 452 4.90 -21.27 9.78
CA VAL A 452 3.70 -20.72 10.41
C VAL A 452 3.91 -20.64 11.92
N LEU A 453 3.51 -19.53 12.55
CA LEU A 453 3.40 -19.39 14.01
C LEU A 453 1.93 -19.51 14.42
N LEU A 454 1.71 -20.19 15.55
CA LEU A 454 0.44 -20.64 16.13
C LEU A 454 -0.42 -19.52 16.73
#